data_AF-A0A3P9D836-F1
#
_entry.id   AF-A0A3P9D836-F1
#
_cell.length_a   1.000
_cell.length_b   1.000
_cell.length_c   1.000
_cell.angle_alpha   90.00
_cell.angle_beta   90.00
_cell.angle_gamma   90.00
#
_symmetry.space_group_name_H-M   'P 1'
#
loop_
_entity.id
_entity.type
_entity.pdbx_description
1 polymer ?
#
loop_
_entity_poly.entity_id
_entity_poly.type
_entity_poly.pdbx_seq_one_letter_code
_entity_poly.pdbx_strand_id
1 'polypeptide(L)'
;MGRKVCQLIPTGLAYVLDISPVAHRLLTVSWSQEPSLPFHALQIACFLLSALFFSCSIPERFFPGNCDFAGQGHQIFHVLLSLCTLSQLEALFQDYARWRDTVVELFGERQLWWACVSFPVLFVCCILTALIAMRHMSKALQSKDE
;
A
#
# COMPACT_ATOMS: atom_id res chain seq x y z
N MET A 1 15.93 -6.99 18.70
CA MET A 1 14.54 -6.50 18.91
C MET A 1 14.34 -5.08 18.36
N GLY A 2 15.16 -4.08 18.73
CA GLY A 2 14.96 -2.67 18.35
C GLY A 2 14.83 -2.36 16.85
N ARG A 3 15.64 -3.00 15.97
CA ARG A 3 15.58 -2.75 14.51
C ARG A 3 14.26 -3.18 13.86
N LYS A 4 13.64 -4.28 14.32
CA LYS A 4 12.35 -4.77 13.80
C LYS A 4 11.20 -3.84 14.22
N VAL A 5 11.25 -3.34 15.45
CA VAL A 5 10.25 -2.40 16.00
C VAL A 5 10.33 -1.04 15.29
N CYS A 6 11.53 -0.50 15.05
CA CYS A 6 11.71 0.76 14.29
C CYS A 6 11.24 0.69 12.83
N GLN A 7 11.08 -0.51 12.25
CA GLN A 7 10.59 -0.67 10.88
C GLN A 7 9.09 -1.01 10.84
N LEU A 8 8.60 -1.84 11.77
CA LEU A 8 7.18 -2.21 11.78
C LEU A 8 6.27 -1.04 12.16
N ILE A 9 6.68 -0.21 13.12
CA ILE A 9 5.83 0.88 13.63
C ILE A 9 5.54 1.92 12.55
N PRO A 10 6.54 2.49 11.82
CA PRO A 10 6.26 3.47 10.79
C PRO A 10 5.42 2.91 9.64
N THR A 11 5.70 1.68 9.20
CA THR A 11 4.95 1.04 8.11
C THR A 11 3.51 0.71 8.52
N GLY A 12 3.31 0.19 9.74
CA GLY A 12 1.97 -0.07 10.27
C GLY A 12 1.16 1.21 10.46
N LEU A 13 1.79 2.28 10.98
CA LEU A 13 1.14 3.57 11.15
C LEU A 13 0.77 4.19 9.80
N ALA A 14 1.67 4.17 8.82
CA ALA A 14 1.40 4.65 7.46
C ALA A 14 0.18 3.93 6.86
N TYR A 15 0.15 2.60 6.96
CA TYR A 15 -0.98 1.81 6.47
C TYR A 15 -2.31 2.19 7.15
N VAL A 16 -2.32 2.35 8.48
CA VAL A 16 -3.53 2.74 9.22
C VAL A 16 -4.03 4.12 8.77
N LEU A 17 -3.13 5.07 8.58
CA LEU A 17 -3.47 6.41 8.11
C LEU A 17 -4.05 6.36 6.68
N ASP A 18 -3.41 5.62 5.79
CA ASP A 18 -3.84 5.50 4.39
C ASP A 18 -5.22 4.83 4.24
N ILE A 19 -5.52 3.83 5.07
CA ILE A 19 -6.81 3.13 5.04
C ILE A 19 -7.90 3.84 5.82
N SER A 20 -7.57 4.74 6.74
CA SER A 20 -8.55 5.44 7.58
C SER A 20 -9.74 6.09 6.82
N PRO A 21 -9.55 6.82 5.69
CA PRO A 21 -10.69 7.38 4.95
C PRO A 21 -11.56 6.31 4.29
N VAL A 22 -10.95 5.21 3.82
CA VAL A 22 -11.67 4.09 3.21
C VAL A 22 -12.49 3.35 4.27
N ALA A 23 -11.89 3.08 5.43
CA ALA A 23 -12.57 2.47 6.56
C ALA A 23 -13.74 3.35 7.05
N HIS A 24 -13.53 4.67 7.14
CA HIS A 24 -14.61 5.59 7.48
C HIS A 24 -15.76 5.52 6.47
N ARG A 25 -15.49 5.54 5.16
CA ARG A 25 -16.52 5.41 4.11
C ARG A 25 -17.30 4.10 4.21
N LEU A 26 -16.60 2.97 4.40
CA LEU A 26 -17.24 1.66 4.55
C LEU A 26 -18.23 1.59 5.73
N LEU A 27 -17.95 2.34 6.80
CA LEU A 27 -18.76 2.34 8.03
C LEU A 27 -19.88 3.39 8.01
N THR A 28 -19.78 4.43 7.19
CA THR A 28 -20.68 5.60 7.26
C THR A 28 -21.56 5.78 6.02
N VAL A 29 -21.15 5.26 4.87
CA VAL A 29 -21.88 5.42 3.61
C VAL A 29 -22.73 4.19 3.30
N SER A 30 -23.90 4.40 2.71
CA SER A 30 -24.75 3.30 2.27
C SER A 30 -24.14 2.58 1.07
N TRP A 31 -24.03 1.26 1.17
CA TRP A 31 -23.42 0.41 0.14
C TRP A 31 -24.22 0.37 -1.17
N SER A 32 -25.50 0.74 -1.13
CA SER A 32 -26.32 0.90 -2.34
C SER A 32 -26.02 2.18 -3.13
N GLN A 33 -25.37 3.16 -2.51
CA GLN A 33 -25.09 4.47 -3.11
C GLN A 33 -23.71 4.56 -3.75
N GLU A 34 -22.77 3.71 -3.33
CA GLU A 34 -21.38 3.74 -3.80
C GLU A 34 -20.91 2.36 -4.29
N PRO A 35 -20.80 2.17 -5.62
CA PRO A 35 -20.42 0.87 -6.19
C PRO A 35 -18.97 0.48 -5.91
N SER A 36 -18.11 1.42 -5.48
CA SER A 36 -16.71 1.15 -5.13
C SER A 36 -16.54 0.51 -3.75
N LEU A 37 -17.53 0.59 -2.85
CA LEU A 37 -17.41 0.07 -1.48
C LEU A 37 -17.20 -1.45 -1.41
N PRO A 38 -17.90 -2.31 -2.17
CA PRO A 38 -17.60 -3.74 -2.22
C PRO A 38 -16.15 -4.05 -2.61
N PHE A 39 -15.57 -3.29 -3.53
CA PHE A 39 -14.19 -3.47 -3.97
C PHE A 39 -13.18 -3.02 -2.91
N HIS A 40 -13.45 -1.90 -2.22
CA HIS A 40 -12.67 -1.47 -1.05
C HIS A 40 -12.73 -2.49 0.10
N ALA A 41 -13.91 -3.08 0.34
CA ALA A 41 -14.06 -4.14 1.34
C ALA A 41 -13.28 -5.41 0.96
N LEU A 42 -13.35 -5.81 -0.32
CA LEU A 42 -12.61 -6.96 -0.83
C LEU A 42 -11.10 -6.72 -0.76
N GLN A 43 -10.63 -5.53 -1.11
CA GLN A 43 -9.23 -5.13 -0.92
C GLN A 43 -8.79 -5.35 0.53
N ILE A 44 -9.50 -4.77 1.51
CA ILE A 44 -9.13 -4.87 2.92
C ILE A 44 -9.15 -6.33 3.40
N ALA A 45 -10.18 -7.10 3.00
CA ALA A 45 -10.28 -8.51 3.34
C ALA A 45 -9.10 -9.32 2.76
N CYS A 46 -8.79 -9.14 1.47
CA CYS A 46 -7.67 -9.80 0.80
C CYS A 46 -6.33 -9.41 1.44
N PHE A 47 -6.13 -8.14 1.81
CA PHE A 47 -4.92 -7.70 2.50
C PHE A 47 -4.75 -8.39 3.86
N LEU A 48 -5.79 -8.40 4.69
CA LEU A 48 -5.76 -9.04 6.01
C LEU A 48 -5.53 -10.55 5.91
N LEU A 49 -6.19 -11.21 4.96
CA LEU A 49 -5.94 -12.63 4.68
C LEU A 49 -4.51 -12.86 4.20
N SER A 50 -3.98 -12.01 3.31
CA SER A 50 -2.58 -12.10 2.88
C SER A 50 -1.63 -12.05 4.08
N ALA A 51 -1.83 -11.08 4.98
CA ALA A 51 -1.03 -10.95 6.19
C ALA A 51 -1.13 -12.20 7.10
N LEU A 52 -2.31 -12.82 7.22
CA LEU A 52 -2.50 -14.07 7.95
C LEU A 52 -1.74 -15.24 7.32
N PHE A 53 -1.90 -15.47 6.01
CA PHE A 53 -1.22 -16.58 5.32
C PHE A 53 0.30 -16.42 5.32
N PHE A 54 0.79 -15.17 5.24
CA PHE A 54 2.20 -14.85 5.38
C PHE A 54 2.73 -15.11 6.81
N SER A 55 1.96 -14.75 7.84
CA SER A 55 2.43 -14.80 9.23
C SER A 55 2.25 -16.17 9.90
N CYS A 56 1.24 -16.94 9.49
CA CYS A 56 0.84 -18.17 10.18
C CYS A 56 1.28 -19.46 9.49
N SER A 57 1.96 -19.38 8.34
CA SER A 57 2.43 -20.54 7.55
C SER A 57 1.34 -21.58 7.28
N ILE A 58 0.11 -21.11 7.05
CA ILE A 58 -1.04 -21.95 6.66
C ILE A 58 -0.96 -22.11 5.14
N PRO A 59 -1.22 -23.29 4.54
CA PRO A 59 -1.70 -24.55 5.14
C PRO A 59 -0.58 -25.53 5.54
N GLU A 60 0.69 -25.22 5.28
CA GLU A 60 1.86 -26.09 5.56
C GLU A 60 1.90 -26.56 7.02
N ARG A 61 1.45 -25.72 7.97
CA ARG A 61 1.31 -26.07 9.38
C ARG A 61 0.33 -27.24 9.64
N PHE A 62 -0.70 -27.39 8.82
CA PHE A 62 -1.74 -28.41 8.96
C PHE A 62 -1.48 -29.64 8.08
N PHE A 63 -0.74 -29.48 6.98
CA PHE A 63 -0.47 -30.55 6.01
C PHE A 63 1.03 -30.63 5.68
N PRO A 64 1.89 -31.02 6.63
CA PRO A 64 3.33 -31.09 6.41
C PRO A 64 3.65 -32.08 5.27
N GLY A 65 4.51 -31.67 4.33
CA GLY A 65 4.93 -32.48 3.19
C GLY A 65 3.95 -32.57 2.01
N ASN A 66 2.73 -32.04 2.15
CA ASN A 66 1.72 -32.08 1.08
C ASN A 66 1.63 -30.76 0.28
N CYS A 67 2.18 -29.68 0.81
CA CYS A 67 2.15 -28.35 0.21
C CYS A 67 3.54 -27.89 -0.26
N ASP A 68 4.46 -28.81 -0.52
CA ASP A 68 5.86 -28.48 -0.79
C ASP A 68 6.07 -27.85 -2.17
N PHE A 69 5.20 -28.11 -3.14
CA PHE A 69 5.27 -27.55 -4.50
C PHE A 69 4.10 -26.61 -4.83
N ALA A 70 2.87 -26.97 -4.46
CA ALA A 70 1.66 -26.18 -4.72
C ALA A 70 0.86 -26.01 -3.43
N GLY A 71 0.26 -24.83 -3.23
CA GLY A 71 -0.55 -24.53 -2.04
C GLY A 71 0.27 -24.05 -0.85
N GLN A 72 1.52 -23.65 -1.05
CA GLN A 72 2.33 -23.00 -0.02
C GLN A 72 1.66 -21.73 0.49
N GLY A 73 1.83 -21.41 1.77
CA GLY A 73 1.29 -20.18 2.36
C GLY A 73 1.79 -18.93 1.64
N HIS A 74 3.04 -18.97 1.14
CA HIS A 74 3.61 -17.91 0.33
C HIS A 74 2.92 -17.74 -1.05
N GLN A 75 2.50 -18.86 -1.68
CA GLN A 75 1.76 -18.80 -2.94
C GLN A 75 0.37 -18.22 -2.73
N ILE A 76 -0.33 -18.66 -1.68
CA ILE A 76 -1.65 -18.14 -1.31
C ILE A 76 -1.55 -16.64 -0.97
N PHE A 77 -0.52 -16.24 -0.23
CA PHE A 77 -0.20 -14.84 0.03
C PHE A 77 -0.12 -14.02 -1.26
N HIS A 78 0.64 -14.46 -2.26
CA HIS A 78 0.78 -13.73 -3.54
C HIS A 78 -0.52 -13.65 -4.32
N VAL A 79 -1.32 -14.73 -4.32
CA VAL A 79 -2.64 -14.73 -4.98
C VAL A 79 -3.58 -13.73 -4.31
N LEU A 80 -3.68 -13.77 -2.98
CA LEU A 80 -4.50 -12.84 -2.21
C LEU A 80 -4.03 -11.39 -2.37
N LEU A 81 -2.72 -11.15 -2.38
CA LEU A 81 -2.16 -9.82 -2.58
C LEU A 81 -2.46 -9.30 -3.99
N SER A 82 -2.41 -10.16 -5.01
CA SER A 82 -2.80 -9.81 -6.38
C SER A 82 -4.28 -9.43 -6.47
N LEU A 83 -5.16 -10.21 -5.84
CA LEU A 83 -6.59 -9.89 -5.74
C LEU A 83 -6.86 -8.60 -4.97
N CYS A 84 -6.10 -8.35 -3.90
CA CYS A 84 -6.13 -7.10 -3.16
C CYS A 84 -5.85 -5.91 -4.09
N THR A 85 -4.75 -5.97 -4.86
CA THR A 85 -4.37 -4.90 -5.80
C THR A 85 -5.40 -4.71 -6.91
N LEU A 86 -5.94 -5.80 -7.47
CA LEU A 86 -6.99 -5.71 -8.49
C LEU A 86 -8.26 -5.04 -7.94
N SER A 87 -8.70 -5.44 -6.75
CA SER A 87 -9.87 -4.85 -6.09
C SER A 87 -9.63 -3.38 -5.76
N GLN A 88 -8.43 -3.04 -5.29
CA GLN A 88 -8.03 -1.66 -5.02
C GLN A 88 -8.08 -0.81 -6.30
N LEU A 89 -7.55 -1.31 -7.41
CA LEU A 89 -7.51 -0.58 -8.67
C LEU A 89 -8.92 -0.33 -9.22
N GLU A 90 -9.79 -1.34 -9.15
CA GLU A 90 -11.19 -1.22 -9.57
C GLU A 90 -11.95 -0.20 -8.70
N ALA A 91 -11.76 -0.25 -7.38
CA ALA A 91 -12.36 0.71 -6.46
C ALA A 91 -11.90 2.15 -6.75
N LEU A 92 -10.60 2.34 -6.97
CA LEU A 92 -10.01 3.64 -7.33
C LEU A 92 -10.50 4.14 -8.69
N PHE A 93 -10.66 3.25 -9.67
CA PHE A 93 -11.16 3.61 -10.99
C PHE A 93 -12.60 4.13 -10.91
N GLN A 94 -13.45 3.44 -10.14
CA GLN A 94 -14.84 3.87 -9.93
C GLN A 94 -14.93 5.18 -9.16
N ASP A 95 -14.13 5.35 -8.10
CA ASP A 95 -14.07 6.62 -7.37
C ASP A 95 -13.58 7.75 -8.29
N TYR A 96 -12.52 7.52 -9.08
CA TYR A 96 -12.03 8.51 -10.05
C TYR A 96 -13.10 8.86 -11.09
N ALA A 97 -13.75 7.86 -11.70
CA ALA A 97 -14.77 8.07 -12.72
C ALA A 97 -15.96 8.86 -12.17
N ARG A 98 -16.32 8.66 -10.89
CA ARG A 98 -17.38 9.41 -10.22
C ARG A 98 -17.00 10.86 -9.90
N TRP A 99 -15.77 11.10 -9.48
CA TRP A 99 -15.34 12.39 -8.93
C TRP A 99 -14.57 13.29 -9.89
N ARG A 100 -14.10 12.77 -11.05
CA ARG A 100 -13.25 13.51 -11.99
C ARG A 100 -13.79 14.88 -12.39
N ASP A 101 -15.07 14.97 -12.73
CA ASP A 101 -15.65 16.21 -13.25
C ASP A 101 -15.83 17.23 -12.13
N THR A 102 -16.30 16.80 -10.95
CA THR A 102 -16.37 17.64 -9.74
C THR A 102 -15.01 18.18 -9.33
N VAL A 103 -13.96 17.35 -9.41
CA VAL A 103 -12.59 17.75 -9.05
C VAL A 103 -12.05 18.79 -10.05
N VAL A 104 -12.28 18.60 -11.35
CA VAL A 104 -11.89 19.57 -12.38
C VAL A 104 -12.64 20.89 -12.22
N GLU A 105 -13.95 20.84 -11.92
CA GLU A 105 -14.77 22.03 -11.69
C GLU A 105 -14.31 22.82 -10.45
N LEU A 106 -14.00 22.13 -9.34
CA LEU A 106 -13.64 22.77 -8.07
C LEU A 106 -12.24 23.39 -8.08
N PHE A 107 -11.25 22.70 -8.66
CA PHE A 107 -9.85 23.12 -8.58
C PHE A 107 -9.33 23.78 -9.87
N GLY A 108 -9.95 23.50 -11.01
CA GLY A 108 -9.49 23.92 -12.33
C GLY A 108 -8.30 23.11 -12.85
N GLU A 109 -8.23 22.95 -14.16
CA GLU A 109 -7.23 22.12 -14.84
C GLU A 109 -5.77 22.53 -14.52
N ARG A 110 -5.52 23.84 -14.45
CA ARG A 110 -4.18 24.39 -14.17
C ARG A 110 -3.66 23.97 -12.79
N GLN A 111 -4.51 24.03 -11.76
CA GLN A 111 -4.11 23.66 -10.41
C GLN A 111 -3.86 22.15 -10.30
N LEU A 112 -4.73 21.35 -10.93
CA LEU A 112 -4.56 19.90 -11.01
C LEU A 112 -3.26 19.52 -11.70
N TRP A 113 -2.90 20.22 -12.79
CA TRP A 113 -1.64 20.00 -13.48
C TRP A 113 -0.42 20.25 -12.57
N TRP A 114 -0.42 21.36 -11.82
CA TRP A 114 0.64 21.63 -10.84
C TRP A 114 0.70 20.58 -9.73
N ALA A 115 -0.44 20.08 -9.27
CA ALA A 115 -0.50 18.97 -8.31
C ALA A 115 0.08 17.67 -8.90
N CYS A 116 -0.22 17.36 -10.16
CA CYS A 116 0.34 16.20 -10.85
C CYS A 116 1.86 16.31 -11.03
N VAL A 117 2.40 17.50 -11.27
CA VAL A 117 3.84 17.74 -11.44
C VAL A 117 4.58 17.78 -10.10
N SER A 118 3.95 18.25 -9.03
CA SER A 118 4.60 18.35 -7.72
C SER A 118 4.98 16.97 -7.15
N PHE A 119 4.17 15.94 -7.41
CA PHE A 119 4.44 14.57 -6.96
C PHE A 119 5.76 13.98 -7.50
N PRO A 120 6.00 13.89 -8.82
CA PRO A 120 7.26 13.38 -9.35
C PRO A 120 8.44 14.28 -8.98
N VAL A 121 8.25 15.60 -8.88
CA VAL A 121 9.30 16.53 -8.43
C VAL A 121 9.72 16.19 -6.99
N LEU A 122 8.76 16.05 -6.08
CA LEU A 122 9.03 15.67 -4.69
C LEU A 122 9.71 14.30 -4.61
N PHE A 123 9.24 13.33 -5.40
CA PHE A 123 9.83 12.00 -5.47
C PHE A 123 11.31 12.06 -5.89
N VAL A 124 11.63 12.81 -6.95
CA VAL A 124 13.02 13.01 -7.41
C VAL A 124 13.85 13.70 -6.33
N CYS A 125 13.32 14.73 -5.68
CA CYS A 125 14.01 15.41 -4.57
C CYS A 125 14.33 14.43 -3.43
N CYS A 126 13.38 13.60 -3.01
CA CYS A 126 13.58 12.59 -1.97
C CYS A 126 14.68 11.58 -2.36
N ILE A 127 14.68 11.10 -3.61
CA ILE A 127 15.72 10.20 -4.12
C ILE A 127 17.09 10.88 -4.09
N LEU A 128 17.19 12.13 -4.55
CA LEU A 128 18.45 12.89 -4.53
C LEU A 128 18.96 13.10 -3.11
N THR A 129 18.10 13.48 -2.17
CA THR A 129 18.46 13.63 -0.75
C THR A 129 18.98 12.31 -0.17
N ALA A 130 18.31 11.19 -0.46
CA ALA A 130 18.75 9.87 -0.01
C ALA A 130 20.12 9.49 -0.60
N LEU A 131 20.33 9.70 -1.91
CA LEU A 131 21.60 9.42 -2.57
C LEU A 131 22.75 10.27 -2.00
N ILE A 132 22.50 11.56 -1.76
CA ILE A 132 23.48 12.47 -1.15
C ILE A 132 23.82 12.01 0.26
N ALA A 133 22.80 11.74 1.10
CA ALA A 133 23.01 11.25 2.46
C ALA A 133 23.82 9.95 2.50
N MET A 134 23.51 8.98 1.63
CA MET A 134 24.27 7.73 1.52
C MET A 134 25.73 7.97 1.11
N ARG A 135 25.98 8.88 0.16
CA ARG A 135 27.35 9.26 -0.24
C ARG A 135 28.12 9.91 0.91
N HIS A 136 27.49 10.81 1.66
CA HIS A 136 28.12 11.43 2.84
C HIS A 136 28.45 10.42 3.92
N MET A 137 27.53 9.50 4.23
CA MET A 137 27.77 8.44 5.21
C MET A 137 28.88 7.49 4.77
N SER A 138 28.90 7.08 3.50
CA SER A 138 29.96 6.22 2.97
C SER A 138 31.34 6.87 3.07
N LYS A 139 31.46 8.16 2.77
CA LYS A 139 32.72 8.90 2.92
C LYS A 139 33.14 9.03 4.39
N ALA A 140 32.19 9.30 5.29
CA ALA A 140 32.46 9.41 6.73
C ALA A 140 32.88 8.09 7.37
N LEU A 141 32.38 6.96 6.88
CA LEU A 141 32.82 5.62 7.30
C LEU A 141 34.25 5.35 6.83
N GLN A 142 34.56 5.62 5.55
CA GLN A 142 35.92 5.48 5.00
C GLN A 142 36.96 6.30 5.76
N SER A 143 36.63 7.55 6.13
CA SER A 143 37.55 8.41 6.91
C SER A 143 37.74 8.00 8.38
N LYS A 144 36.95 7.05 8.89
CA LYS A 144 37.04 6.57 10.27
C LYS A 144 37.81 5.25 10.38
N ASP A 145 37.95 4.56 9.25
CA ASP A 145 38.71 3.32 9.12
C ASP A 145 40.19 3.56 8.72
N GLU A 146 40.55 4.81 8.38
CA GLU A 146 41.93 5.34 8.21
C GLU A 146 42.46 5.96 9.50
#